data_AF-Q649R2-F1
#
_entry.id   AF-Q649R2-F1
#
_cell.length_a   1.000
_cell.length_b   1.000
_cell.length_c   1.000
_cell.angle_alpha   90.00
_cell.angle_beta   90.00
_cell.angle_gamma   90.00
#
_symmetry.space_group_name_H-M   'P 1'
#
loop_
_entity.id
_entity.type
_entity.pdbx_description
1 polymer ?
#
loop_
_entity_poly.entity_id
_entity_poly.type
_entity_poly.pdbx_seq_one_letter_code
_entity_poly.pdbx_strand_id
1 'polypeptide(L)' 'MKKEELVHLHMLLAQIKRYCEENDLGCDFSEYNELDISPFQVHRSKEDHKQAIFILVAKLASLASK' A
#
# COMPACT_ATOMS: atom_id res chain seq x y z
N MET A 1 5.69 -8.02 -13.62
CA MET A 1 4.36 -8.33 -13.06
C MET A 1 3.27 -7.84 -14.01
N LYS A 2 2.23 -8.65 -14.19
CA LYS A 2 0.99 -8.28 -14.90
C LYS A 2 0.23 -7.24 -14.08
N LYS A 3 -0.69 -6.51 -14.73
CA LYS A 3 -1.46 -5.44 -14.05
C LYS A 3 -2.31 -6.02 -12.90
N GLU A 4 -2.98 -7.14 -13.16
CA GLU A 4 -3.81 -7.83 -12.17
C GLU A 4 -3.00 -8.24 -10.93
N GLU A 5 -1.78 -8.76 -11.12
CA GLU A 5 -0.87 -9.09 -10.02
C GLU A 5 -0.51 -7.86 -9.17
N LEU A 6 -0.27 -6.72 -9.80
CA LEU A 6 -0.01 -5.45 -9.10
C LEU A 6 -1.25 -4.96 -8.35
N VAL A 7 -2.43 -5.03 -8.95
CA VAL A 7 -3.68 -4.64 -8.28
C VAL A 7 -3.95 -5.53 -7.06
N HIS A 8 -3.76 -6.85 -7.19
CA HIS A 8 -3.95 -7.79 -6.07
C HIS A 8 -2.92 -7.56 -4.96
N LEU A 9 -1.65 -7.34 -5.30
CA LEU A 9 -0.63 -7.02 -4.31
C LEU A 9 -0.92 -5.69 -3.61
N HIS A 10 -1.33 -4.66 -4.36
CA HIS A 10 -1.74 -3.39 -3.80
C HIS A 10 -2.92 -3.57 -2.82
N MET A 11 -3.92 -4.37 -3.19
CA MET A 11 -5.08 -4.67 -2.34
C MET A 11 -4.67 -5.35 -1.03
N LEU A 12 -3.80 -6.36 -1.09
CA LEU A 12 -3.30 -7.06 0.09
C LEU A 12 -2.54 -6.09 1.03
N LEU A 13 -1.65 -5.27 0.49
CA LEU A 13 -0.88 -4.30 1.30
C LEU A 13 -1.79 -3.23 1.91
N ALA A 14 -2.84 -2.80 1.21
CA ALA A 14 -3.84 -1.89 1.76
C ALA A 14 -4.66 -2.52 2.91
N GLN A 15 -4.93 -3.84 2.84
CA GLN A 15 -5.54 -4.57 3.97
C GLN A 15 -4.60 -4.64 5.18
N ILE A 16 -3.30 -4.89 4.95
CA ILE A 16 -2.31 -4.89 6.04
C ILE A 16 -2.18 -3.49 6.65
N LYS A 17 -2.14 -2.43 5.83
CA LYS A 17 -2.20 -1.04 6.30
C LYS A 17 -3.37 -0.83 7.25
N ARG A 18 -4.58 -1.22 6.82
CA ARG A 18 -5.79 -1.09 7.65
C ARG A 18 -5.67 -1.86 8.95
N TYR A 19 -5.15 -3.08 8.92
CA TYR A 19 -4.91 -3.86 10.14
C TYR A 19 -3.94 -3.13 11.09
N CYS A 20 -2.84 -2.55 10.57
CA CYS A 20 -1.91 -1.77 11.38
C CYS A 20 -2.57 -0.53 12.02
N GLU A 21 -3.42 0.18 11.27
CA GLU A 21 -4.17 1.34 11.74
C GLU A 21 -5.22 0.93 12.80
N GLU A 22 -5.96 -0.15 12.57
CA GLU A 22 -6.99 -0.67 13.49
C GLU A 22 -6.41 -1.23 14.80
N ASN A 23 -5.12 -1.60 14.83
CA ASN A 23 -4.43 -2.13 16.01
C ASN A 23 -3.40 -1.15 16.61
N ASP A 24 -3.41 0.12 16.19
CA ASP A 24 -2.51 1.16 16.68
C ASP A 24 -1.01 0.76 16.66
N LEU A 25 -0.58 0.04 15.62
CA LEU A 25 0.79 -0.51 15.54
C LEU A 25 1.88 0.56 15.29
N GLY A 26 1.54 1.85 15.35
CA GLY A 26 2.51 2.95 15.19
C GLY A 26 3.10 3.06 13.78
N CYS A 27 2.34 2.66 12.76
CA CYS A 27 2.67 2.91 11.35
C CYS A 27 2.16 4.28 10.90
N ASP A 28 3.03 5.05 10.25
CA ASP A 28 2.65 6.27 9.54
C ASP A 28 2.51 5.99 8.05
N PHE A 29 1.26 6.03 7.56
CA PHE A 29 0.93 5.86 6.15
C PHE A 29 0.53 7.17 5.45
N SER A 30 0.85 8.33 6.02
CA SER A 30 0.48 9.64 5.46
C SER A 30 0.98 9.81 4.02
N GLU A 31 2.21 9.41 3.74
CA GLU A 31 2.80 9.43 2.39
C GLU A 31 2.01 8.59 1.37
N TYR A 32 1.46 7.45 1.81
CA TYR A 32 0.60 6.64 0.94
C TYR A 32 -0.76 7.32 0.72
N ASN A 33 -1.34 7.93 1.76
CA ASN A 33 -2.62 8.63 1.67
C ASN A 33 -2.52 9.86 0.74
N GLU A 34 -1.38 10.55 0.72
CA GLU A 34 -1.10 11.69 -0.16
C GLU A 34 -1.05 11.32 -1.65
N LEU A 35 -0.78 10.05 -2.00
CA LEU A 35 -0.82 9.61 -3.39
C LEU A 35 -2.23 9.65 -4.00
N ASP A 36 -3.27 9.59 -3.17
CA ASP A 36 -4.68 9.47 -3.61
C ASP A 36 -4.91 8.32 -4.60
N ILE A 37 -4.22 7.19 -4.38
CA ILE A 37 -4.36 5.97 -5.16
C ILE A 37 -4.97 4.87 -4.29
N SER A 38 -6.02 4.24 -4.80
CA SER A 38 -6.71 3.12 -4.16
C SER A 38 -6.57 1.84 -4.98
N PRO A 39 -6.45 0.65 -4.33
CA PRO A 39 -6.42 -0.62 -5.05
C PRO A 39 -7.70 -0.88 -5.87
N PHE A 40 -8.81 -0.22 -5.55
CA PHE A 40 -10.07 -0.33 -6.31
C PHE A 40 -10.08 0.46 -7.62
N GLN A 41 -9.13 1.37 -7.82
CA GLN A 41 -9.01 2.15 -9.06
C GLN A 41 -8.26 1.36 -10.14
N VAL A 42 -8.79 0.19 -10.51
CA VAL A 42 -8.13 -0.78 -11.43
C VAL A 42 -7.80 -0.23 -12.82
N HIS A 43 -8.38 0.92 -13.20
CA HIS A 43 -8.09 1.62 -14.45
C HIS A 43 -6.78 2.40 -14.40
N ARG A 44 -6.26 2.75 -13.21
CA ARG A 44 -4.99 3.47 -13.00
C ARG A 44 -3.80 2.76 -13.61
N SER A 45 -2.71 3.48 -13.80
CA SER A 45 -1.54 2.97 -14.52
C SER A 45 -0.85 1.85 -13.74
N LYS A 46 -0.07 0.99 -14.42
CA LYS A 46 0.77 0.01 -13.71
C LYS A 46 1.76 0.71 -12.77
N GLU A 47 2.23 1.89 -13.14
CA GLU A 47 3.21 2.64 -12.37
C GLU A 47 2.59 3.22 -11.10
N ASP A 48 1.35 3.71 -11.18
CA ASP A 48 0.56 4.18 -10.03
C ASP A 48 0.46 3.08 -8.98
N HIS A 49 0.08 1.87 -9.39
CA HIS A 49 0.00 0.72 -8.50
C HIS A 49 1.35 0.31 -7.92
N LYS A 50 2.44 0.36 -8.69
CA LYS A 50 3.79 0.06 -8.18
C LYS A 50 4.26 1.09 -7.16
N GLN A 51 4.02 2.37 -7.42
CA GLN A 51 4.40 3.45 -6.50
C GLN A 51 3.66 3.29 -5.17
N ALA A 52 2.36 3.02 -5.23
CA ALA A 52 1.57 2.70 -4.05
C ALA A 52 2.10 1.48 -3.28
N ILE A 53 2.42 0.39 -3.98
CA ILE A 53 3.05 -0.82 -3.40
C ILE A 53 4.38 -0.47 -2.73
N PHE A 54 5.24 0.30 -3.39
CA PHE A 54 6.57 0.62 -2.90
C PHE A 54 6.51 1.39 -1.58
N ILE A 55 5.64 2.41 -1.50
CA ILE A 55 5.46 3.19 -0.27
C ILE A 55 4.88 2.31 0.84
N LEU A 56 3.85 1.51 0.57
CA LEU A 56 3.27 0.61 1.57
C LEU A 56 4.30 -0.37 2.13
N VAL A 57 5.10 -1.00 1.26
CA VAL A 57 6.16 -1.93 1.69
C VAL A 57 7.22 -1.21 2.51
N ALA A 58 7.64 0.00 2.12
CA ALA A 58 8.63 0.77 2.88
C ALA A 58 8.16 1.11 4.30
N LYS A 59 6.89 1.50 4.46
CA LYS A 59 6.30 1.76 5.78
C LYS A 59 6.19 0.49 6.62
N LEU A 60 5.74 -0.61 6.02
CA LEU A 60 5.64 -1.90 6.71
C LEU A 60 7.02 -2.47 7.09
N ALA A 61 8.03 -2.32 6.24
CA ALA A 61 9.40 -2.73 6.55
C ALA A 61 9.97 -1.92 7.72
N SER A 62 9.70 -0.61 7.75
CA SER A 62 10.11 0.28 8.85
C SER A 62 9.45 -0.12 10.18
N LEU A 63 8.24 -0.67 10.15
CA LEU A 63 7.59 -1.26 11.33
C LEU A 63 8.28 -2.56 11.76
N ALA A 64 8.54 -3.47 10.82
CA ALA A 64 9.14 -4.78 11.13
C ALA A 64 10.60 -4.69 11.62
N SER A 65 11.28 -3.57 11.36
CA SER A 65 12.64 -3.30 11.83
C SER A 65 12.71 -2.58 13.18
N LYS A 66 11.57 -2.24 13.80
CA LYS A 66 11.50 -1.74 15.18
C LYS A 66 11.51 -2.90 16.17
#